data_AF-A0A9P6JIX1-F1
#
_entry.id   AF-A0A9P6JIX1-F1
#
_cell.length_a   1.000
_cell.length_b   1.000
_cell.length_c   1.000
_cell.angle_alpha   90.00
_cell.angle_beta   90.00
_cell.angle_gamma   90.00
#
_symmetry.space_group_name_H-M   'P 1'
#
loop_
_entity.id
_entity.type
_entity.pdbx_description
1 polymer ?
#
loop_
_entity_poly.entity_id
_entity_poly.type
_entity_poly.pdbx_seq_one_letter_code
_entity_poly.pdbx_strand_id
1 'polypeptide(L)'
;MAQFDPTHHLSRMSKSRKVSPVQGLHKFLGTPGLISLSGGLPNPEYFPFGTLTAEVSTATKFSEGNDTTASHKPPRLADWFWSFFPSSNGSEMTSSITVPKYANRSQPDALQLSTALQYSSARGLPLLNSLCREITAKVHSPAALCDPSNILGASRDILLTTGNTDAWIKCVQTFCNPREAVLCDDWTFSTSLEGMRPYQVGAVPVKMDSQGMCSTDLREILEAWNETERGYQRPHVMYIVPIGQNPTGSTMGSLRKQEIYQVCVEYDILIIEDDPYFFLQFNRYCPPSERLELKNTDESYIQSLSPSFLR
;
A
#
# COMPACT_ATOMS: atom_id res chain seq x y z
N MET A 1 21.60 -11.91 11.48
CA MET A 1 20.27 -11.83 12.11
C MET A 1 19.51 -13.08 11.73
N ALA A 2 18.81 -13.73 12.66
CA ALA A 2 17.93 -14.85 12.30
C ALA A 2 16.82 -14.36 11.36
N GLN A 3 16.50 -15.16 10.36
CA GLN A 3 15.43 -14.87 9.40
C GLN A 3 14.09 -14.82 10.14
N PHE A 4 13.34 -13.72 10.00
CA PHE A 4 11.99 -13.60 10.54
C PHE A 4 11.08 -14.66 9.90
N ASP A 5 10.49 -15.55 10.70
CA ASP A 5 9.58 -16.60 10.28
C ASP A 5 8.22 -16.43 10.98
N PRO A 6 7.18 -15.91 10.30
CA PRO A 6 5.85 -15.73 10.87
C PRO A 6 4.94 -16.96 10.70
N THR A 7 5.47 -18.14 10.36
CA THR A 7 4.63 -19.31 10.03
C THR A 7 3.74 -19.79 11.16
N HIS A 8 4.12 -19.57 12.42
CA HIS A 8 3.27 -19.91 13.56
C HIS A 8 2.00 -19.05 13.63
N HIS A 9 2.05 -17.80 13.16
CA HIS A 9 0.89 -16.90 13.05
C HIS A 9 -0.08 -17.24 11.92
N LEU A 10 0.28 -18.14 10.99
CA LEU A 10 -0.62 -18.44 9.88
C LEU A 10 -1.90 -19.12 10.37
N SER A 11 -3.04 -18.61 9.90
CA SER A 11 -4.36 -19.16 10.17
C SER A 11 -4.47 -20.60 9.65
N ARG A 12 -5.42 -21.37 10.19
CA ARG A 12 -5.71 -22.73 9.71
C ARG A 12 -6.11 -22.71 8.23
N MET A 13 -6.86 -21.70 7.82
CA MET A 13 -7.25 -21.51 6.43
C MET A 13 -6.02 -21.28 5.54
N SER A 14 -5.10 -20.41 5.94
CA SER A 14 -3.88 -20.14 5.19
C SER A 14 -3.01 -21.38 5.06
N LYS A 15 -2.78 -22.11 6.17
CA LYS A 15 -2.04 -23.38 6.19
C LYS A 15 -2.64 -24.47 5.29
N SER A 16 -3.96 -24.42 5.04
CA SER A 16 -4.64 -25.39 4.18
C SER A 16 -4.51 -25.12 2.67
N ARG A 17 -4.08 -23.91 2.27
CA ARG A 17 -3.95 -23.54 0.85
C ARG A 17 -2.83 -24.34 0.19
N LYS A 18 -3.09 -24.87 -1.00
CA LYS A 18 -2.10 -25.56 -1.83
C LYS A 18 -1.84 -24.77 -3.10
N VAL A 19 -0.59 -24.74 -3.55
CA VAL A 19 -0.23 -24.12 -4.84
C VAL A 19 -0.92 -24.88 -5.96
N SER A 20 -1.53 -24.15 -6.90
CA SER A 20 -2.15 -24.76 -8.09
C SER A 20 -1.08 -25.46 -8.93
N PRO A 21 -1.23 -26.76 -9.26
CA PRO A 21 -0.30 -27.47 -10.14
C PRO A 21 -0.16 -26.78 -11.51
N VAL A 22 -1.27 -26.23 -12.03
CA VAL A 22 -1.29 -25.52 -13.32
C VAL A 22 -0.48 -24.22 -13.25
N GLN A 23 -0.64 -23.43 -12.18
CA GLN A 23 0.20 -22.25 -11.97
C GLN A 23 1.67 -22.64 -11.80
N GLY A 24 1.95 -23.78 -11.18
CA GLY A 24 3.30 -24.33 -11.07
C GLY A 24 3.98 -24.62 -12.42
N LEU A 25 3.21 -24.79 -13.49
CA LEU A 25 3.74 -24.96 -14.86
C LEU A 25 4.16 -23.64 -15.51
N HIS A 26 3.68 -22.49 -15.01
CA HIS A 26 4.00 -21.18 -15.61
C HIS A 26 5.49 -20.89 -15.63
N LYS A 27 6.27 -21.47 -14.71
CA LYS A 27 7.74 -21.35 -14.68
C LYS A 27 8.45 -21.91 -15.92
N PHE A 28 7.77 -22.76 -16.70
CA PHE A 28 8.31 -23.32 -17.94
C PHE A 28 7.88 -22.53 -19.18
N LEU A 29 6.88 -21.64 -19.06
CA LEU A 29 6.46 -20.77 -20.16
C LEU A 29 7.62 -19.85 -20.53
N GLY A 30 7.89 -19.73 -21.84
CA GLY A 30 9.03 -18.97 -22.36
C GLY A 30 10.34 -19.77 -22.50
N THR A 31 10.35 -21.07 -22.13
CA THR A 31 11.48 -21.95 -22.44
C THR A 31 11.69 -22.03 -23.96
N PRO A 32 12.87 -21.66 -24.51
CA PRO A 32 13.09 -21.68 -25.95
C PRO A 32 12.84 -23.07 -26.56
N GLY A 33 12.06 -23.11 -27.64
CA GLY A 33 11.70 -24.35 -28.33
C GLY A 33 10.56 -25.15 -27.70
N LEU A 34 10.06 -24.76 -26.52
CA LEU A 34 8.91 -25.41 -25.89
C LEU A 34 7.60 -24.88 -26.49
N ILE A 35 6.83 -25.76 -27.13
CA ILE A 35 5.44 -25.47 -27.49
C ILE A 35 4.57 -25.83 -26.28
N SER A 36 3.95 -24.82 -25.66
CA SER A 36 3.00 -25.05 -24.57
C SER A 36 1.63 -25.41 -25.15
N LEU A 37 1.22 -26.66 -24.94
CA LEU A 37 -0.17 -27.12 -25.05
C LEU A 37 -0.86 -27.12 -23.67
N SER A 38 -0.26 -26.45 -22.69
CA SER A 38 -0.71 -26.37 -21.31
C SER A 38 -1.30 -25.01 -21.01
N GLY A 39 -2.13 -24.93 -19.96
CA GLY A 39 -2.78 -23.68 -19.58
C GLY A 39 -3.84 -23.22 -20.59
N GLY A 40 -4.73 -22.33 -20.14
CA GLY A 40 -5.78 -21.74 -20.99
C GLY A 40 -5.43 -20.32 -21.40
N LEU A 41 -4.24 -20.11 -22.00
CA LEU A 41 -3.72 -18.79 -22.39
C LEU A 41 -4.15 -18.46 -23.83
N PRO A 42 -5.09 -17.53 -24.06
CA PRO A 42 -5.52 -17.18 -25.42
C PRO A 42 -4.38 -16.51 -26.19
N ASN A 43 -4.33 -16.71 -27.51
CA ASN A 43 -3.39 -16.00 -28.36
C ASN A 43 -3.68 -14.48 -28.31
N PRO A 44 -2.67 -13.61 -28.10
CA PRO A 44 -2.84 -12.17 -28.08
C PRO A 44 -3.49 -11.56 -29.33
N GLU A 45 -3.46 -12.24 -30.48
CA GLU A 45 -4.20 -11.82 -31.68
C GLU A 45 -5.70 -11.65 -31.43
N TYR A 46 -6.27 -12.41 -30.50
CA TYR A 46 -7.68 -12.29 -30.11
C TYR A 46 -7.98 -11.11 -29.18
N PHE A 47 -6.96 -10.39 -28.68
CA PHE A 47 -7.17 -9.20 -27.85
C PHE A 47 -7.49 -7.99 -28.76
N PRO A 48 -8.67 -7.36 -28.61
CA PRO A 48 -9.19 -6.36 -29.55
C PRO A 48 -8.63 -4.94 -29.32
N PHE A 49 -7.39 -4.82 -28.83
CA PHE A 49 -6.74 -3.54 -28.53
C PHE A 49 -5.39 -3.45 -29.25
N GLY A 50 -5.25 -2.46 -30.14
CA GLY A 50 -3.99 -2.19 -30.85
C GLY A 50 -3.02 -1.33 -30.05
N THR A 51 -3.53 -0.32 -29.34
CA THR A 51 -2.79 0.59 -28.48
C THR A 51 -3.68 1.07 -27.33
N LEU A 52 -3.07 1.55 -26.26
CA LEU A 52 -3.72 2.28 -25.18
C LEU A 52 -2.96 3.57 -24.95
N THR A 53 -3.65 4.71 -25.01
CA THR A 53 -3.05 6.03 -24.82
C THR A 53 -3.72 6.73 -23.64
N ALA A 54 -2.91 7.36 -22.80
CA ALA A 54 -3.36 8.17 -21.68
C ALA A 54 -2.60 9.51 -21.65
N GLU A 55 -3.31 10.58 -21.34
CA GLU A 55 -2.72 11.90 -21.06
C GLU A 55 -2.50 12.05 -19.57
N VAL A 56 -1.27 12.38 -19.17
CA VAL A 56 -0.89 12.54 -17.76
C VAL A 56 -0.36 13.95 -17.54
N SER A 57 -0.74 14.58 -16.43
CA SER A 57 -0.19 15.90 -16.07
C SER A 57 1.31 15.80 -15.81
N THR A 58 2.09 16.76 -16.33
CA THR A 58 3.52 16.81 -16.08
C THR A 58 3.81 17.24 -14.65
N ALA A 59 4.96 16.83 -14.10
CA ALA A 59 5.40 17.24 -12.76
C ALA A 59 5.47 18.77 -12.59
N THR A 60 5.78 19.50 -13.67
CA THR A 60 5.85 20.97 -13.68
C THR A 60 4.51 21.63 -13.39
N LYS A 61 3.38 20.98 -13.71
CA LYS A 61 2.03 21.47 -13.38
C LYS A 61 1.80 21.56 -11.87
N PHE A 62 2.50 20.73 -11.09
CA PHE A 62 2.40 20.72 -9.63
C PHE A 62 3.49 21.56 -8.93
N SER A 63 4.49 22.05 -9.67
CA SER A 63 5.59 22.86 -9.11
C SER A 63 5.31 24.36 -9.07
N GLU A 64 4.22 24.85 -9.68
CA GLU A 64 3.86 26.27 -9.65
C GLU A 64 3.05 26.61 -8.39
N GLY A 65 3.75 27.06 -7.35
CA GLY A 65 3.15 27.71 -6.19
C GLY A 65 2.63 29.11 -6.51
N ASN A 66 1.52 29.22 -7.26
CA ASN A 66 0.90 30.52 -7.56
C ASN A 66 -0.62 30.57 -7.37
N ASP A 67 -1.17 29.77 -6.46
CA ASP A 67 -2.57 29.87 -6.06
C ASP A 67 -2.78 30.71 -4.79
N THR A 68 -1.96 31.74 -4.58
CA THR A 68 -2.14 32.73 -3.51
C THR A 68 -2.94 33.97 -3.93
N THR A 69 -3.50 34.00 -5.15
CA THR A 69 -4.37 35.12 -5.60
C THR A 69 -5.67 34.70 -6.28
N ALA A 70 -6.10 33.44 -6.15
CA ALA A 70 -7.48 33.08 -6.52
C ALA A 70 -8.45 33.63 -5.46
N SER A 71 -8.78 34.92 -5.58
CA SER A 71 -9.99 35.46 -4.96
C SER A 71 -11.16 34.60 -5.44
N HIS A 72 -11.80 33.87 -4.54
CA HIS A 72 -13.07 33.19 -4.81
C HIS A 72 -14.12 34.23 -5.21
N LYS A 73 -14.19 34.56 -6.49
CA LYS A 73 -15.39 35.14 -7.10
C LYS A 73 -16.21 33.98 -7.65
N PRO A 74 -17.52 33.93 -7.37
CA PRO A 74 -18.38 32.89 -7.94
C PRO A 74 -18.33 32.98 -9.46
N PRO A 75 -18.25 31.85 -10.18
CA PRO A 75 -18.13 31.85 -11.63
C PRO A 75 -19.35 32.53 -12.24
N ARG A 76 -19.12 33.43 -13.19
CA ARG A 76 -20.20 34.13 -13.89
C ARG A 76 -20.83 33.16 -14.88
N LEU A 77 -22.12 33.35 -15.20
CA LEU A 77 -22.86 32.56 -16.21
C LEU A 77 -22.12 32.45 -17.57
N ALA A 78 -21.27 33.42 -17.89
CA ALA A 78 -20.40 33.38 -19.07
C ALA A 78 -19.34 32.26 -19.01
N ASP A 79 -18.77 31.96 -17.84
CA ASP A 79 -17.72 30.94 -17.66
C ASP A 79 -18.29 29.53 -17.88
N TRP A 80 -19.53 29.29 -17.45
CA TRP A 80 -20.28 28.07 -17.75
C TRP A 80 -20.59 27.97 -19.26
N PHE A 81 -20.94 29.09 -19.90
CA PHE A 81 -21.22 29.11 -21.34
C PHE A 81 -19.98 28.75 -22.18
N TRP A 82 -18.79 29.11 -21.72
CA TRP A 82 -17.52 28.74 -22.36
C TRP A 82 -17.04 27.33 -22.04
N SER A 83 -17.55 26.65 -21.00
CA SER A 83 -17.25 25.23 -20.79
C SER A 83 -17.83 24.30 -21.87
N PHE A 84 -18.76 24.80 -22.71
CA PHE A 84 -19.30 24.08 -23.86
C PHE A 84 -18.52 24.29 -25.17
N PHE A 85 -17.56 25.21 -25.20
CA PHE A 85 -16.71 25.47 -26.36
C PHE A 85 -15.24 25.29 -25.95
N PRO A 86 -14.54 24.23 -26.38
CA PRO A 86 -13.14 24.03 -26.00
C PRO A 86 -12.31 25.19 -26.57
N SER A 87 -11.80 26.05 -25.70
CA SER A 87 -10.80 27.05 -26.07
C SER A 87 -9.47 26.34 -26.27
N SER A 88 -8.95 26.36 -27.49
CA SER A 88 -7.71 25.70 -27.90
C SER A 88 -6.43 26.45 -27.48
N ASN A 89 -6.48 27.28 -26.43
CA ASN A 89 -5.37 28.20 -26.08
C ASN A 89 -5.02 28.23 -24.59
N GLY A 90 -5.06 27.09 -23.92
CA GLY A 90 -4.29 26.85 -22.71
C GLY A 90 -3.52 25.56 -22.90
N SER A 91 -2.19 25.62 -23.02
CA SER A 91 -1.37 24.41 -23.02
C SER A 91 -1.45 23.79 -21.63
N GLU A 92 -2.48 22.98 -21.38
CA GLU A 92 -2.43 22.07 -20.24
C GLU A 92 -1.18 21.23 -20.42
N MET A 93 -0.19 21.37 -19.52
CA MET A 93 1.07 20.63 -19.60
C MET A 93 0.78 19.16 -19.31
N THR A 94 0.36 18.42 -20.33
CA THR A 94 0.19 16.98 -20.30
C THR A 94 1.25 16.32 -21.17
N SER A 95 1.67 15.13 -20.73
CA SER A 95 2.46 14.22 -21.53
C SER A 95 1.60 13.03 -21.93
N SER A 96 1.58 12.73 -23.23
CA SER A 96 0.92 11.54 -23.77
C SER A 96 1.79 10.31 -23.56
N ILE A 97 1.21 9.25 -23.01
CA ILE A 97 1.83 7.93 -22.87
C ILE A 97 1.04 6.95 -23.71
N THR A 98 1.71 6.25 -24.64
CA THR A 98 1.09 5.23 -25.49
C THR A 98 1.75 3.88 -25.27
N VAL A 99 0.94 2.86 -24.98
CA VAL A 99 1.34 1.46 -24.82
C VAL A 99 0.87 0.66 -26.03
N PRO A 100 1.77 0.11 -26.86
CA PRO A 100 1.40 -0.68 -28.04
C PRO A 100 1.03 -2.12 -27.68
N LYS A 101 0.36 -2.82 -28.60
CA LYS A 101 0.06 -4.26 -28.46
C LYS A 101 1.32 -5.12 -28.30
N TYR A 102 2.34 -4.82 -29.09
CA TYR A 102 3.65 -5.50 -29.06
C TYR A 102 4.76 -4.48 -28.87
N ALA A 103 5.74 -4.80 -28.03
CA ALA A 103 6.92 -3.97 -27.81
C ALA A 103 7.79 -3.87 -29.08
N ASN A 104 8.55 -2.80 -29.19
CA ASN A 104 9.55 -2.66 -30.25
C ASN A 104 10.68 -3.67 -30.04
N ARG A 105 11.23 -4.21 -31.13
CA ARG A 105 12.36 -5.17 -31.08
C ARG A 105 13.59 -4.62 -30.36
N SER A 106 13.77 -3.30 -30.32
CA SER A 106 14.86 -2.63 -29.60
C SER A 106 14.65 -2.58 -28.07
N GLN A 107 13.43 -2.77 -27.58
CA GLN A 107 13.07 -2.72 -26.16
C GLN A 107 12.06 -3.83 -25.83
N PRO A 108 12.46 -5.11 -25.87
CA PRO A 108 11.55 -6.24 -25.70
C PRO A 108 10.91 -6.30 -24.31
N ASP A 109 11.53 -5.67 -23.30
CA ASP A 109 11.04 -5.65 -21.91
C ASP A 109 10.10 -4.47 -21.61
N ALA A 110 9.79 -3.63 -22.61
CA ALA A 110 8.86 -2.54 -22.46
C ALA A 110 7.42 -3.04 -22.21
N LEU A 111 6.63 -2.24 -21.50
CA LEU A 111 5.22 -2.53 -21.28
C LEU A 111 4.49 -2.68 -22.63
N GLN A 112 3.74 -3.77 -22.78
CA GLN A 112 2.98 -4.09 -23.98
C GLN A 112 1.63 -4.71 -23.64
N LEU A 113 0.59 -4.45 -24.44
CA LEU A 113 -0.77 -4.94 -24.14
C LEU A 113 -0.90 -6.47 -24.27
N SER A 114 -0.11 -7.09 -25.15
CA SER A 114 -0.10 -8.55 -25.31
C SER A 114 0.28 -9.30 -24.03
N THR A 115 1.11 -8.69 -23.16
CA THR A 115 1.42 -9.21 -21.83
C THR A 115 0.46 -8.66 -20.77
N ALA A 116 0.12 -7.38 -20.81
CA ALA A 116 -0.71 -6.73 -19.78
C ALA A 116 -2.16 -7.26 -19.75
N LEU A 117 -2.71 -7.65 -20.89
CA LEU A 117 -4.06 -8.23 -21.02
C LEU A 117 -4.07 -9.76 -20.88
N GLN A 118 -2.90 -10.39 -20.83
CA GLN A 118 -2.77 -11.84 -20.65
C GLN A 118 -2.88 -12.20 -19.16
N TYR A 119 -3.21 -13.45 -18.88
CA TYR A 119 -3.05 -14.00 -17.54
C TYR A 119 -1.62 -13.79 -17.03
N SER A 120 -1.50 -13.25 -15.83
CA SER A 120 -0.23 -12.97 -15.16
C SER A 120 -0.09 -13.75 -13.85
N SER A 121 1.08 -13.62 -13.23
CA SER A 121 1.26 -14.01 -11.83
C SER A 121 0.28 -13.27 -10.92
N ALA A 122 -0.15 -13.92 -9.84
CA ALA A 122 -0.92 -13.29 -8.77
C ALA A 122 -0.14 -12.19 -8.03
N ARG A 123 1.18 -12.11 -8.25
CA ARG A 123 2.03 -10.99 -7.78
C ARG A 123 1.84 -9.70 -8.57
N GLY A 124 1.10 -9.77 -9.68
CA GLY A 124 0.86 -8.69 -10.62
C GLY A 124 2.00 -8.50 -11.63
N LEU A 125 1.97 -7.38 -12.35
CA LEU A 125 2.91 -7.10 -13.45
C LEU A 125 4.33 -6.87 -12.91
N PRO A 126 5.37 -7.53 -13.47
CA PRO A 126 6.74 -7.39 -12.98
C PRO A 126 7.27 -5.95 -12.97
N LEU A 127 6.93 -5.15 -14.00
CA LEU A 127 7.35 -3.75 -14.07
C LEU A 127 6.78 -2.91 -12.92
N LEU A 128 5.49 -3.08 -12.61
CA LEU A 128 4.83 -2.37 -11.53
C LEU A 128 5.36 -2.85 -10.16
N ASN A 129 5.59 -4.15 -10.01
CA ASN A 129 6.17 -4.72 -8.80
C ASN A 129 7.58 -4.15 -8.52
N SER A 130 8.44 -4.09 -9.56
CA SER A 130 9.77 -3.47 -9.46
C SER A 130 9.72 -2.01 -9.08
N LEU A 131 8.80 -1.23 -9.67
CA LEU A 131 8.60 0.18 -9.32
C LEU A 131 8.17 0.34 -7.85
N CYS A 132 7.18 -0.44 -7.40
CA CYS A 132 6.76 -0.42 -5.99
C CYS A 132 7.94 -0.76 -5.06
N ARG A 133 8.76 -1.76 -5.43
CA ARG A 133 9.94 -2.14 -4.64
C ARG A 133 10.96 -1.01 -4.56
N GLU A 134 11.22 -0.32 -5.66
CA GLU A 134 12.13 0.84 -5.71
C GLU A 134 11.62 1.98 -4.82
N ILE A 135 10.34 2.33 -4.91
CA ILE A 135 9.71 3.35 -4.07
C ILE A 135 9.80 2.95 -2.60
N THR A 136 9.44 1.72 -2.24
CA THR A 136 9.52 1.22 -0.87
C THR A 136 10.96 1.25 -0.33
N ALA A 137 11.95 0.86 -1.13
CA ALA A 137 13.36 0.92 -0.74
C ALA A 137 13.84 2.37 -0.53
N LYS A 138 13.44 3.29 -1.42
CA LYS A 138 13.79 4.73 -1.33
C LYS A 138 13.15 5.40 -0.12
N VAL A 139 11.88 5.11 0.17
CA VAL A 139 11.08 5.84 1.16
C VAL A 139 11.16 5.22 2.56
N HIS A 140 11.05 3.90 2.66
CA HIS A 140 10.98 3.19 3.95
C HIS A 140 12.28 2.47 4.31
N SER A 141 13.09 2.12 3.31
CA SER A 141 14.39 1.45 3.48
C SER A 141 14.38 0.26 4.46
N PRO A 142 13.42 -0.68 4.36
CA PRO A 142 13.35 -1.77 5.32
C PRO A 142 14.59 -2.65 5.25
N ALA A 143 15.15 -2.98 6.41
CA ALA A 143 16.42 -3.70 6.53
C ALA A 143 16.54 -4.96 5.66
N ALA A 144 15.43 -5.67 5.40
CA ALA A 144 15.43 -6.89 4.58
C ALA A 144 15.44 -6.65 3.05
N LEU A 145 14.95 -5.50 2.56
CA LEU A 145 15.04 -5.16 1.13
C LEU A 145 16.40 -4.56 0.75
N CYS A 146 17.15 -4.09 1.76
CA CYS A 146 18.46 -3.45 1.60
C CYS A 146 19.63 -4.45 1.64
N ASP A 147 19.40 -5.74 1.90
CA ASP A 147 20.43 -6.78 1.89
C ASP A 147 20.58 -7.39 0.47
N PRO A 148 21.70 -7.16 -0.24
CA PRO A 148 21.93 -7.72 -1.57
C PRO A 148 22.09 -9.25 -1.60
N SER A 149 22.24 -9.91 -0.44
CA SER A 149 22.26 -11.37 -0.36
C SER A 149 20.86 -12.01 -0.33
N ASN A 150 19.81 -11.21 -0.14
CA ASN A 150 18.39 -11.63 -0.21
C ASN A 150 17.84 -11.75 -1.64
N ILE A 151 18.71 -11.86 -2.64
CA ILE A 151 18.33 -12.04 -4.04
C ILE A 151 17.71 -13.44 -4.20
N LEU A 152 16.42 -13.45 -4.57
CA LEU A 152 15.64 -14.63 -4.94
C LEU A 152 15.37 -15.63 -3.79
N GLY A 153 14.58 -15.22 -2.79
CA GLY A 153 13.77 -16.20 -2.03
C GLY A 153 13.60 -16.01 -0.53
N ALA A 154 14.12 -14.96 0.12
CA ALA A 154 14.05 -14.83 1.58
C ALA A 154 13.41 -13.53 2.10
N SER A 155 12.24 -13.71 2.72
CA SER A 155 11.67 -13.01 3.89
C SER A 155 10.83 -11.72 3.75
N ARG A 156 10.99 -10.82 2.77
CA ARG A 156 10.06 -9.68 2.57
C ARG A 156 9.93 -9.31 1.09
N ASP A 157 8.71 -9.26 0.56
CA ASP A 157 8.40 -9.09 -0.87
C ASP A 157 7.21 -8.14 -1.05
N ILE A 158 7.05 -7.56 -2.25
CA ILE A 158 5.91 -6.72 -2.60
C ILE A 158 4.83 -7.59 -3.26
N LEU A 159 3.59 -7.49 -2.77
CA LEU A 159 2.44 -8.09 -3.40
C LEU A 159 1.48 -6.99 -3.87
N LEU A 160 1.17 -6.98 -5.17
CA LEU A 160 0.17 -6.07 -5.71
C LEU A 160 -1.23 -6.50 -5.25
N THR A 161 -2.03 -5.53 -4.85
CA THR A 161 -3.40 -5.71 -4.35
C THR A 161 -4.36 -4.85 -5.16
N THR A 162 -5.67 -5.04 -4.96
CA THR A 162 -6.70 -4.16 -5.55
C THR A 162 -7.04 -2.98 -4.61
N GLY A 163 -6.09 -2.56 -3.77
CA GLY A 163 -6.24 -1.52 -2.77
C GLY A 163 -6.13 -2.02 -1.32
N ASN A 164 -6.07 -1.09 -0.36
CA ASN A 164 -5.82 -1.40 1.05
C ASN A 164 -6.93 -2.25 1.69
N THR A 165 -8.20 -2.06 1.30
CA THR A 165 -9.29 -2.93 1.79
C THR A 165 -9.07 -4.39 1.39
N ASP A 166 -8.66 -4.65 0.15
CA ASP A 166 -8.33 -6.00 -0.31
C ASP A 166 -7.07 -6.55 0.39
N ALA A 167 -6.04 -5.72 0.58
CA ALA A 167 -4.86 -6.07 1.34
C ALA A 167 -5.20 -6.47 2.79
N TRP A 168 -6.04 -5.67 3.45
CA TRP A 168 -6.49 -5.92 4.81
C TRP A 168 -7.24 -7.25 4.93
N ILE A 169 -8.19 -7.53 4.05
CA ILE A 169 -8.90 -8.81 4.06
C ILE A 169 -7.94 -9.97 3.82
N LYS A 170 -6.95 -9.82 2.93
CA LYS A 170 -5.90 -10.83 2.76
C LYS A 170 -5.11 -11.06 4.06
N CYS A 171 -4.75 -10.02 4.81
CA CYS A 171 -4.10 -10.15 6.12
C CYS A 171 -4.98 -10.90 7.12
N VAL A 172 -6.26 -10.52 7.25
CA VAL A 172 -7.23 -11.20 8.12
C VAL A 172 -7.33 -12.70 7.78
N GLN A 173 -7.51 -13.03 6.49
CA GLN A 173 -7.56 -14.42 6.04
C GLN A 173 -6.25 -15.19 6.31
N THR A 174 -5.12 -14.51 6.20
CA THR A 174 -3.79 -15.12 6.32
C THR A 174 -3.43 -15.42 7.77
N PHE A 175 -3.79 -14.53 8.70
CA PHE A 175 -3.30 -14.57 10.08
C PHE A 175 -4.38 -14.85 11.13
N CYS A 176 -5.66 -14.61 10.85
CA CYS A 176 -6.71 -14.75 11.85
C CYS A 176 -7.57 -16.01 11.63
N ASN A 177 -8.02 -16.61 12.73
CA ASN A 177 -9.02 -17.67 12.77
C ASN A 177 -10.34 -17.14 13.38
N PRO A 178 -11.47 -17.82 13.12
CA PRO A 178 -12.72 -17.54 13.82
C PRO A 178 -12.54 -17.60 15.35
N ARG A 179 -13.12 -16.62 16.07
CA ARG A 179 -13.02 -16.42 17.54
C ARG A 179 -11.64 -15.96 18.05
N GLU A 180 -10.81 -15.42 17.17
CA GLU A 180 -9.67 -14.58 17.55
C GLU A 180 -10.06 -13.11 17.43
N ALA A 181 -9.18 -12.22 17.88
CA ALA A 181 -9.37 -10.78 17.79
C ALA A 181 -8.09 -10.05 17.36
N VAL A 182 -8.27 -8.87 16.77
CA VAL A 182 -7.20 -7.96 16.34
C VAL A 182 -7.14 -6.76 17.27
N LEU A 183 -5.94 -6.36 17.68
CA LEU A 183 -5.71 -5.09 18.36
C LEU A 183 -5.89 -3.93 17.38
N CYS A 184 -6.63 -2.89 17.76
CA CYS A 184 -6.79 -1.70 16.93
C CYS A 184 -6.86 -0.44 17.77
N ASP A 185 -6.68 0.70 17.12
CA ASP A 185 -7.03 2.01 17.69
C ASP A 185 -8.47 2.02 18.26
N ASP A 186 -8.68 2.67 19.41
CA ASP A 186 -10.01 2.86 20.03
C ASP A 186 -11.03 3.50 19.08
N TRP A 187 -10.57 4.45 18.26
CA TRP A 187 -11.30 4.97 17.10
C TRP A 187 -10.56 4.53 15.85
N THR A 188 -11.17 3.71 14.99
CA THR A 188 -10.47 3.14 13.83
C THR A 188 -11.31 3.17 12.56
N PHE A 189 -10.68 2.85 11.42
CA PHE A 189 -11.33 2.81 10.13
C PHE A 189 -12.46 1.77 10.10
N SER A 190 -13.70 2.24 9.99
CA SER A 190 -14.90 1.41 10.09
C SER A 190 -14.91 0.23 9.11
N THR A 191 -14.47 0.43 7.87
CA THR A 191 -14.41 -0.63 6.86
C THR A 191 -13.49 -1.77 7.27
N SER A 192 -12.42 -1.49 8.03
CA SER A 192 -11.53 -2.53 8.54
C SER A 192 -12.22 -3.43 9.56
N LEU A 193 -13.04 -2.84 10.44
CA LEU A 193 -13.89 -3.59 11.38
C LEU A 193 -14.97 -4.39 10.66
N GLU A 194 -15.69 -3.78 9.73
CA GLU A 194 -16.73 -4.45 8.94
C GLU A 194 -16.15 -5.62 8.12
N GLY A 195 -14.94 -5.44 7.59
CA GLY A 195 -14.22 -6.44 6.82
C GLY A 195 -13.87 -7.71 7.61
N MET A 196 -13.65 -7.58 8.92
CA MET A 196 -13.32 -8.71 9.81
C MET A 196 -14.55 -9.54 10.22
N ARG A 197 -15.73 -8.89 10.35
CA ARG A 197 -16.93 -9.54 10.91
C ARG A 197 -17.34 -10.84 10.21
N PRO A 198 -17.34 -10.95 8.86
CA PRO A 198 -17.67 -12.20 8.17
C PRO A 198 -16.74 -13.37 8.53
N TYR A 199 -15.52 -13.08 8.97
CA TYR A 199 -14.53 -14.08 9.40
C TYR A 199 -14.63 -14.41 10.89
N GLN A 200 -15.60 -13.85 11.61
CA GLN A 200 -15.79 -14.01 13.06
C GLN A 200 -14.54 -13.59 13.86
N VAL A 201 -13.85 -12.57 13.37
CA VAL A 201 -12.69 -11.96 14.04
C VAL A 201 -13.17 -10.72 14.78
N GLY A 202 -12.88 -10.66 16.08
CA GLY A 202 -13.21 -9.53 16.94
C GLY A 202 -12.20 -8.39 16.84
N ALA A 203 -12.49 -7.29 17.54
CA ALA A 203 -11.59 -6.16 17.69
C ALA A 203 -11.37 -5.86 19.18
N VAL A 204 -10.12 -5.56 19.53
CA VAL A 204 -9.71 -5.16 20.87
C VAL A 204 -9.23 -3.72 20.77
N PRO A 205 -10.04 -2.75 21.23
CA PRO A 205 -9.64 -1.35 21.20
C PRO A 205 -8.51 -1.12 22.20
N VAL A 206 -7.48 -0.40 21.75
CA VAL A 206 -6.38 0.11 22.55
C VAL A 206 -6.56 1.63 22.64
N LYS A 207 -6.52 2.17 23.87
CA LYS A 207 -6.71 3.60 24.09
C LYS A 207 -5.70 4.41 23.29
N MET A 208 -6.11 5.63 22.95
CA MET A 208 -5.34 6.56 22.13
C MET A 208 -5.20 7.91 22.80
N ASP A 209 -4.17 8.65 22.42
CA ASP A 209 -4.00 10.07 22.71
C ASP A 209 -3.78 10.86 21.40
N SER A 210 -3.33 12.12 21.49
CA SER A 210 -3.07 12.95 20.31
C SER A 210 -1.98 12.41 19.37
N GLN A 211 -1.22 11.39 19.80
CA GLN A 211 -0.19 10.72 18.98
C GLN A 211 -0.66 9.34 18.48
N GLY A 212 -1.95 9.01 18.62
CA GLY A 212 -2.52 7.71 18.24
C GLY A 212 -2.51 6.70 19.39
N MET A 213 -2.49 5.41 19.08
CA MET A 213 -2.45 4.30 20.05
C MET A 213 -1.42 4.52 21.18
N CYS A 214 -1.82 4.29 22.42
CA CYS A 214 -0.96 4.39 23.60
C CYS A 214 -0.21 3.07 23.84
N SER A 215 1.12 3.12 23.85
CA SER A 215 2.01 1.98 24.11
C SER A 215 1.81 1.37 25.49
N THR A 216 1.50 2.18 26.51
CA THR A 216 1.23 1.73 27.88
C THR A 216 -0.07 0.95 27.99
N ASP A 217 -1.15 1.42 27.36
CA ASP A 217 -2.45 0.74 27.37
C ASP A 217 -2.39 -0.57 26.57
N LEU A 218 -1.66 -0.57 25.43
CA LEU A 218 -1.36 -1.79 24.67
C LEU A 218 -0.72 -2.87 25.56
N ARG A 219 0.29 -2.48 26.35
CA ARG A 219 0.97 -3.38 27.29
C ARG A 219 0.03 -3.86 28.38
N GLU A 220 -0.71 -2.96 29.03
CA GLU A 220 -1.65 -3.30 30.10
C GLU A 220 -2.72 -4.31 29.63
N ILE A 221 -3.24 -4.14 28.41
CA ILE A 221 -4.20 -5.08 27.80
C ILE A 221 -3.59 -6.47 27.65
N LEU A 222 -2.34 -6.54 27.19
CA LEU A 222 -1.64 -7.80 26.93
C LEU A 222 -1.20 -8.51 28.22
N GLU A 223 -0.74 -7.75 29.23
CA GLU A 223 -0.35 -8.27 30.56
C GLU A 223 -1.55 -8.83 31.33
N ALA A 224 -2.67 -8.11 31.30
CA ALA A 224 -3.90 -8.50 31.98
C ALA A 224 -4.81 -9.39 31.11
N TRP A 225 -4.29 -10.00 30.04
CA TRP A 225 -5.12 -10.74 29.10
C TRP A 225 -5.65 -12.04 29.72
N ASN A 226 -6.97 -12.11 29.91
CA ASN A 226 -7.68 -13.32 30.33
C ASN A 226 -8.65 -13.78 29.24
N GLU A 227 -8.37 -14.93 28.64
CA GLU A 227 -9.17 -15.47 27.52
C GLU A 227 -10.61 -15.83 27.92
N THR A 228 -10.81 -16.26 29.17
CA THR A 228 -12.14 -16.66 29.66
C THR A 228 -13.03 -15.44 29.85
N GLU A 229 -12.50 -14.37 30.44
CA GLU A 229 -13.25 -13.13 30.67
C GLU A 229 -13.52 -12.37 29.36
N ARG A 230 -12.56 -12.39 28.43
CA ARG A 230 -12.67 -11.65 27.16
C ARG A 230 -13.34 -12.45 26.04
N GLY A 231 -13.46 -13.77 26.17
CA GLY A 231 -14.11 -14.64 25.18
C GLY A 231 -13.31 -14.83 23.88
N TYR A 232 -12.05 -14.39 23.85
CA TYR A 232 -11.13 -14.47 22.72
C TYR A 232 -9.77 -14.99 23.17
N GLN A 233 -9.07 -15.70 22.29
CA GLN A 233 -7.64 -15.95 22.47
C GLN A 233 -6.86 -14.63 22.49
N ARG A 234 -5.69 -14.62 23.13
CA ARG A 234 -4.83 -13.42 23.13
C ARG A 234 -4.53 -12.96 21.71
N PRO A 235 -4.81 -11.70 21.35
CA PRO A 235 -4.51 -11.17 20.03
C PRO A 235 -3.03 -11.32 19.72
N HIS A 236 -2.73 -11.68 18.47
CA HIS A 236 -1.38 -11.74 17.93
C HIS A 236 -1.24 -10.94 16.61
N VAL A 237 -2.25 -10.14 16.28
CA VAL A 237 -2.30 -9.26 15.11
C VAL A 237 -2.81 -7.90 15.57
N MET A 238 -2.17 -6.85 15.07
CA MET A 238 -2.55 -5.46 15.29
C MET A 238 -2.80 -4.77 13.95
N TYR A 239 -3.94 -4.08 13.83
CA TYR A 239 -4.26 -3.17 12.74
C TYR A 239 -4.09 -1.74 13.22
N ILE A 240 -3.28 -0.95 12.52
CA ILE A 240 -2.95 0.41 12.94
C ILE A 240 -2.82 1.36 11.74
N VAL A 241 -3.33 2.58 11.87
CA VAL A 241 -3.18 3.67 10.90
C VAL A 241 -2.32 4.78 11.52
N PRO A 242 -0.97 4.70 11.46
CA PRO A 242 -0.12 5.57 12.24
C PRO A 242 0.02 6.98 11.68
N ILE A 243 -0.20 7.19 10.38
CA ILE A 243 -0.09 8.49 9.73
C ILE A 243 -1.48 8.97 9.29
N GLY A 244 -1.90 10.15 9.75
CA GLY A 244 -3.20 10.71 9.38
C GLY A 244 -4.36 9.79 9.78
N GLN A 245 -4.30 9.27 11.01
CA GLN A 245 -5.19 8.24 11.55
C GLN A 245 -6.67 8.50 11.21
N ASN A 246 -7.40 7.49 10.73
CA ASN A 246 -8.83 7.64 10.45
C ASN A 246 -9.66 7.13 11.66
N PRO A 247 -10.45 7.98 12.34
CA PRO A 247 -10.90 9.32 11.93
C PRO A 247 -10.19 10.50 12.60
N THR A 248 -9.25 10.28 13.52
CA THR A 248 -8.77 11.33 14.44
C THR A 248 -7.80 12.34 13.82
N GLY A 249 -7.18 12.00 12.70
CA GLY A 249 -6.10 12.76 12.06
C GLY A 249 -4.76 12.70 12.80
N SER A 250 -4.62 11.91 13.87
CA SER A 250 -3.37 11.84 14.64
C SER A 250 -2.22 11.26 13.80
N THR A 251 -1.01 11.74 14.07
CA THR A 251 0.22 11.22 13.45
C THR A 251 1.18 10.75 14.52
N MET A 252 1.57 9.48 14.44
CA MET A 252 2.45 8.82 15.39
C MET A 252 3.92 9.12 15.07
N GLY A 253 4.63 9.69 16.04
CA GLY A 253 6.08 9.95 15.94
C GLY A 253 6.93 8.70 16.17
N SER A 254 8.23 8.79 15.85
CA SER A 254 9.17 7.66 15.91
C SER A 254 9.28 7.04 17.30
N LEU A 255 9.28 7.85 18.37
CA LEU A 255 9.38 7.34 19.74
C LEU A 255 8.19 6.44 20.09
N ARG A 256 6.95 6.88 19.80
CA ARG A 256 5.74 6.08 20.04
C ARG A 256 5.76 4.77 19.22
N LYS A 257 6.21 4.82 17.96
CA LYS A 257 6.38 3.62 17.14
C LYS A 257 7.40 2.64 17.75
N GLN A 258 8.52 3.13 18.26
CA GLN A 258 9.53 2.28 18.94
C GLN A 258 8.97 1.61 20.19
N GLU A 259 8.22 2.35 21.01
CA GLU A 259 7.57 1.80 22.21
C GLU A 259 6.55 0.70 21.86
N ILE A 260 5.67 0.96 20.88
CA ILE A 260 4.70 -0.02 20.40
C ILE A 260 5.39 -1.24 19.79
N TYR A 261 6.44 -1.02 18.99
CA TYR A 261 7.21 -2.10 18.39
C TYR A 261 7.86 -2.99 19.45
N GLN A 262 8.40 -2.39 20.52
CA GLN A 262 8.98 -3.15 21.64
C GLN A 262 7.94 -4.04 22.31
N VAL A 263 6.73 -3.54 22.54
CA VAL A 263 5.60 -4.35 23.07
C VAL A 263 5.26 -5.46 22.07
N CYS A 264 5.17 -5.17 20.78
CA CYS A 264 4.86 -6.18 19.76
C CYS A 264 5.91 -7.30 19.69
N VAL A 265 7.20 -6.97 19.85
CA VAL A 265 8.27 -7.97 19.93
C VAL A 265 8.15 -8.83 21.19
N GLU A 266 7.83 -8.23 22.33
CA GLU A 266 7.72 -8.94 23.61
C GLU A 266 6.55 -9.93 23.65
N TYR A 267 5.39 -9.54 23.09
CA TYR A 267 4.17 -10.35 23.11
C TYR A 267 3.92 -11.13 21.81
N ASP A 268 4.86 -11.07 20.87
CA ASP A 268 4.79 -11.73 19.56
C ASP A 268 3.53 -11.32 18.77
N ILE A 269 3.45 -10.03 18.45
CA ILE A 269 2.33 -9.40 17.72
C ILE A 269 2.78 -8.99 16.32
N LEU A 270 2.02 -9.40 15.30
CA LEU A 270 2.18 -8.90 13.94
C LEU A 270 1.59 -7.50 13.79
N ILE A 271 2.39 -6.55 13.30
CA ILE A 271 1.93 -5.20 12.96
C ILE A 271 1.47 -5.17 11.50
N ILE A 272 0.20 -4.84 11.30
CA ILE A 272 -0.37 -4.51 9.99
C ILE A 272 -0.57 -2.99 9.95
N GLU A 273 0.43 -2.29 9.41
CA GLU A 273 0.43 -0.85 9.18
C GLU A 273 -0.37 -0.52 7.90
N ASP A 274 -1.50 0.14 8.05
CA ASP A 274 -2.34 0.62 6.94
C ASP A 274 -2.09 2.12 6.73
N ASP A 275 -1.34 2.45 5.69
CA ASP A 275 -0.71 3.76 5.50
C ASP A 275 -1.17 4.47 4.19
N PRO A 276 -2.49 4.60 3.92
CA PRO A 276 -2.97 5.25 2.70
C PRO A 276 -2.64 6.76 2.66
N TYR A 277 -2.33 7.35 3.82
CA TYR A 277 -2.05 8.78 3.98
C TYR A 277 -0.57 9.07 4.26
N PHE A 278 0.34 8.10 4.08
CA PHE A 278 1.76 8.26 4.44
C PHE A 278 2.42 9.50 3.82
N PHE A 279 2.11 9.80 2.56
CA PHE A 279 2.64 10.99 1.85
C PHE A 279 1.81 12.26 2.07
N LEU A 280 0.77 12.23 2.90
CA LEU A 280 -0.05 13.38 3.27
C LEU A 280 0.36 13.96 4.63
N GLN A 281 1.64 13.85 4.96
CA GLN A 281 2.21 14.46 6.16
C GLN A 281 2.48 15.93 5.89
N PHE A 282 1.81 16.78 6.69
CA PHE A 282 1.99 18.21 6.61
C PHE A 282 2.94 18.69 7.70
N ASN A 283 3.64 19.78 7.41
CA ASN A 283 4.32 20.53 8.46
C ASN A 283 3.31 21.02 9.50
N ARG A 284 3.84 21.34 10.69
CA ARG A 284 3.04 22.00 11.71
C ARG A 284 2.34 23.21 11.11
N TYR A 285 1.05 23.37 11.44
CA TYR A 285 0.30 24.53 11.02
C TYR A 285 1.05 25.81 11.39
N CYS A 286 1.26 26.65 10.37
CA CYS A 286 1.71 28.03 10.53
C CYS A 286 0.73 28.95 9.79
N PRO A 287 0.43 30.14 10.36
CA PRO A 287 -0.35 31.16 9.68
C PRO A 287 0.23 31.48 8.30
N PRO A 288 -0.60 31.87 7.31
CA PRO A 288 -0.11 32.21 5.97
C PRO A 288 1.01 33.25 5.95
N SER A 289 1.01 34.20 6.89
CA SER A 289 2.04 35.23 7.03
C SER A 289 3.43 34.70 7.44
N GLU A 290 3.50 33.49 7.98
CA GLU A 290 4.72 32.86 8.51
C GLU A 290 5.19 31.68 7.64
N ARG A 291 4.48 31.36 6.54
CA ARG A 291 4.85 30.27 5.64
C ARG A 291 6.11 30.64 4.87
N LEU A 292 7.15 29.84 5.03
CA LEU A 292 8.34 29.91 4.19
C LEU A 292 8.12 29.13 2.90
N GLU A 293 8.65 29.63 1.79
CA GLU A 293 8.77 28.82 0.57
C GLU A 293 9.72 27.66 0.85
N LEU A 294 9.19 26.44 0.82
CA LEU A 294 9.98 25.23 0.97
C LEU A 294 10.50 24.81 -0.41
N LYS A 295 11.79 25.03 -0.66
CA LYS A 295 12.51 24.40 -1.76
C LYS A 295 13.00 23.03 -1.30
N ASN A 296 12.11 22.06 -1.24
CA ASN A 296 12.47 20.70 -0.85
C ASN A 296 12.98 19.92 -2.06
N THR A 297 14.08 19.20 -1.89
CA THR A 297 14.42 18.09 -2.79
C THR A 297 13.62 16.86 -2.39
N ASP A 298 13.56 15.84 -3.25
CA ASP A 298 12.97 14.54 -2.91
C ASP A 298 13.56 13.98 -1.60
N GLU A 299 14.87 14.08 -1.42
CA GLU A 299 15.57 13.56 -0.25
C GLU A 299 15.21 14.33 1.02
N SER A 300 15.18 15.66 0.96
CA SER A 300 14.83 16.48 2.12
C SER A 300 13.36 16.29 2.51
N TYR A 301 12.48 16.08 1.53
CA TYR A 301 11.09 15.74 1.77
C TYR A 301 10.96 14.39 2.46
N ILE A 302 11.54 13.32 1.92
CA ILE A 302 11.48 11.97 2.50
C ILE A 302 12.06 11.96 3.93
N GLN A 303 13.16 12.68 4.16
CA GLN A 303 13.76 12.78 5.50
C GLN A 303 12.89 13.52 6.52
N SER A 304 12.00 14.40 6.07
CA SER A 304 11.08 15.14 6.94
C SER A 304 9.88 14.31 7.41
N LEU A 305 9.58 13.19 6.74
CA LEU A 305 8.44 12.35 7.05
C LEU A 305 8.65 11.57 8.36
N SER A 306 7.60 11.47 9.17
CA SER A 306 7.54 10.47 10.24
C SER A 306 7.67 9.07 9.61
N PRO A 307 8.59 8.23 10.12
CA PRO A 307 8.91 6.95 9.47
C PRO A 307 7.80 5.92 9.68
N SER A 308 7.65 4.98 8.75
CA SER A 308 6.80 3.79 8.93
C SER A 308 7.47 2.79 9.88
N PHE A 309 6.71 1.83 10.41
CA PHE A 309 7.24 0.69 11.18
C PHE A 309 8.23 -0.19 10.40
N LEU A 310 8.33 -0.03 9.08
CA LEU A 310 9.28 -0.72 8.23
C LEU A 310 10.73 -0.22 8.36
N ARG A 311 10.94 1.00 8.88
CA ARG A 311 12.26 1.65 8.99
C ARG A 311 12.93 1.36 10.33
#